data_AF-A0A6I2KWK8-F1
#
_entry.id   AF-A0A6I2KWK8-F1
#
_cell.length_a   1.000
_cell.length_b   1.000
_cell.length_c   1.000
_cell.angle_alpha   90.00
_cell.angle_beta   90.00
_cell.angle_gamma   90.00
#
_symmetry.space_group_name_H-M   'P 1'
#
loop_
_entity.id
_entity.type
_entity.pdbx_description
1 polymer ?
#
loop_
_entity_poly.entity_id
_entity_poly.type
_entity_poly.pdbx_seq_one_letter_code
_entity_poly.pdbx_strand_id
1 'polypeptide(L)'
;MNVAAKVGGKQFTLLEEAPTDAAEELRSLHTPELVIALCGPIGSPLHEVAASTEEMLTSKFGYTKVEIIRLSDFISTYASKRRTPIAGSGVDRFKDLIKLGNDMRDAHGKEILAKLAISRIATTRAALAEEQTSDANEGKIPQLKAVTRPLRVAHIIDSIKNQSELEILRLVYGELLYTVGVYTPVSSREATLKKQMSDVDVSELIDRDSGEEKESGQTVRQTFPFSDYFLRLESRTTSEIEERVERFLTLVLASKPLTPSVHEMAMYAAAAWWKQAKLKA
;
A
#
# COMPACT_ATOMS: atom_id res chain seq x y z
N MET A 1 50.17 -25.98 -2.22
CA MET A 1 51.25 -25.81 -3.21
C MET A 1 50.77 -24.78 -4.22
N ASN A 2 51.25 -23.54 -4.10
CA ASN A 2 50.90 -22.46 -5.02
C ASN A 2 51.82 -22.51 -6.24
N VAL A 3 51.24 -22.61 -7.44
CA VAL A 3 51.97 -22.44 -8.70
C VAL A 3 51.72 -21.01 -9.16
N ALA A 4 52.76 -20.18 -9.07
CA ALA A 4 52.74 -18.81 -9.58
C ALA A 4 53.26 -18.81 -11.03
N ALA A 5 52.39 -18.48 -12.00
CA ALA A 5 52.82 -18.16 -13.36
C ALA A 5 53.18 -16.67 -13.44
N LYS A 6 54.40 -16.35 -13.89
CA LYS A 6 54.94 -14.99 -13.96
C LYS A 6 55.08 -14.57 -15.43
N VAL A 7 54.20 -13.72 -15.93
CA VAL A 7 54.40 -13.00 -17.19
C VAL A 7 53.96 -11.55 -16.98
N GLY A 8 54.89 -10.61 -17.19
CA GLY A 8 54.59 -9.19 -17.35
C GLY A 8 54.15 -8.42 -16.10
N GLY A 9 55.07 -8.22 -15.15
CA GLY A 9 55.20 -6.97 -14.37
C GLY A 9 54.03 -6.40 -13.54
N LYS A 10 52.85 -7.01 -13.51
CA LYS A 10 51.74 -6.62 -12.63
C LYS A 10 51.22 -7.84 -11.91
N GLN A 11 51.40 -7.83 -10.60
CA GLN A 11 50.84 -8.81 -9.68
C GLN A 11 49.33 -8.52 -9.58
N PHE A 12 48.52 -9.18 -10.41
CA PHE A 12 47.08 -9.20 -10.22
C PHE A 12 46.75 -10.25 -9.16
N THR A 13 46.59 -9.81 -7.93
CA THR A 13 45.87 -10.55 -6.89
C THR A 13 44.40 -10.60 -7.30
N LEU A 14 44.02 -11.64 -8.03
CA LEU A 14 42.63 -12.05 -8.15
C LEU A 14 42.22 -12.64 -6.80
N LEU A 15 41.07 -12.17 -6.29
CA LEU A 15 40.46 -12.45 -4.98
C LEU A 15 40.87 -11.43 -3.89
N GLU A 16 40.47 -10.16 -4.08
CA GLU A 16 40.06 -9.35 -2.92
C GLU A 16 38.77 -9.99 -2.38
N GLU A 17 38.78 -10.24 -1.07
CA GLU A 17 37.68 -10.86 -0.32
C GLU A 17 36.36 -10.12 -0.60
N ALA A 18 35.32 -10.85 -1.03
CA ALA A 18 33.99 -10.28 -1.18
C ALA A 18 33.57 -9.64 0.15
N PRO A 19 33.16 -8.35 0.18
CA PRO A 19 32.81 -7.72 1.44
C PRO A 19 31.59 -8.44 2.02
N THR A 20 31.69 -8.81 3.28
CA THR A 20 30.58 -9.27 4.14
C THR A 20 29.45 -8.22 4.28
N ASP A 21 29.62 -7.05 3.65
CA ASP A 21 28.87 -5.80 3.80
C ASP A 21 27.85 -5.54 2.67
N ALA A 22 27.90 -6.25 1.53
CA ALA A 22 26.97 -5.97 0.42
C ALA A 22 25.48 -6.13 0.81
N ALA A 23 25.18 -7.04 1.74
CA ALA A 23 23.84 -7.22 2.27
C ALA A 23 23.42 -6.10 3.24
N GLU A 24 24.37 -5.49 3.96
CA GLU A 24 24.10 -4.39 4.88
C GLU A 24 24.00 -3.05 4.13
N GLU A 25 24.82 -2.87 3.09
CA GLU A 25 24.73 -1.78 2.12
C GLU A 25 23.37 -1.81 1.38
N LEU A 26 22.94 -2.98 0.85
CA LEU A 26 21.60 -3.18 0.29
C LEU A 26 20.48 -2.88 1.30
N ARG A 27 20.68 -3.23 2.58
CA ARG A 27 19.69 -2.94 3.62
C ARG A 27 19.56 -1.45 3.91
N SER A 28 20.64 -0.68 3.76
CA SER A 28 20.67 0.77 3.96
C SER A 28 20.08 1.59 2.81
N LEU A 29 19.95 1.00 1.61
CA LEU A 29 19.27 1.61 0.46
C LEU A 29 17.74 1.60 0.59
N HIS A 30 17.17 0.82 1.51
CA HIS A 30 15.72 0.77 1.66
C HIS A 30 15.16 2.07 2.23
N THR A 31 14.02 2.49 1.69
CA THR A 31 13.35 3.73 2.09
C THR A 31 12.99 3.73 3.58
N PRO A 32 13.32 4.81 4.33
CA PRO A 32 13.01 4.92 5.76
C PRO A 32 11.50 4.98 6.02
N GLU A 33 10.72 5.47 5.05
CA GLU A 33 9.27 5.53 5.16
C GLU A 33 8.59 5.05 3.88
N LEU A 34 7.49 4.30 4.04
CA LEU A 34 6.72 3.77 2.92
C LEU A 34 5.22 4.03 3.13
N VAL A 35 4.53 4.59 2.14
CA VAL A 35 3.07 4.71 2.17
C VAL A 35 2.48 3.85 1.06
N ILE A 36 1.63 2.88 1.42
CA ILE A 36 0.96 1.98 0.49
C ILE A 36 -0.54 2.29 0.52
N ALA A 37 -1.14 2.60 -0.61
CA ALA A 37 -2.58 2.80 -0.73
C ALA A 37 -3.21 1.64 -1.50
N LEU A 38 -4.11 0.90 -0.86
CA LEU A 38 -4.81 -0.23 -1.49
C LEU A 38 -6.12 0.23 -2.11
N CYS A 39 -6.32 -0.10 -3.38
CA CYS A 39 -7.56 0.14 -4.12
C CYS A 39 -8.09 -1.20 -4.67
N GLY A 40 -9.39 -1.43 -4.57
CA GLY A 40 -10.00 -2.63 -5.12
C GLY A 40 -11.52 -2.60 -4.99
N PRO A 41 -12.23 -3.33 -5.85
CA PRO A 41 -13.69 -3.41 -5.76
C PRO A 41 -14.14 -4.13 -4.50
N ILE A 42 -15.40 -3.90 -4.11
CA ILE A 42 -16.02 -4.63 -3.00
C ILE A 42 -16.00 -6.15 -3.25
N GLY A 43 -15.73 -6.89 -2.17
CA GLY A 43 -15.53 -8.34 -2.21
C GLY A 43 -14.10 -8.77 -2.57
N SER A 44 -13.21 -7.85 -2.97
CA SER A 44 -11.77 -8.14 -3.06
C SER A 44 -11.14 -8.33 -1.67
N PRO A 45 -10.09 -9.14 -1.54
CA PRO A 45 -9.44 -9.43 -0.27
C PRO A 45 -8.45 -8.33 0.16
N LEU A 46 -8.90 -7.07 0.17
CA LEU A 46 -8.07 -5.90 0.50
C LEU A 46 -7.50 -6.00 1.91
N HIS A 47 -8.32 -6.41 2.88
CA HIS A 47 -7.92 -6.52 4.28
C HIS A 47 -6.88 -7.62 4.50
N GLU A 48 -7.00 -8.75 3.79
CA GLU A 48 -6.00 -9.82 3.84
C GLU A 48 -4.69 -9.39 3.18
N VAL A 49 -4.76 -8.66 2.07
CA VAL A 49 -3.57 -8.07 1.42
C VAL A 49 -2.89 -7.08 2.36
N ALA A 50 -3.65 -6.22 3.04
CA ALA A 50 -3.10 -5.27 4.01
C ALA A 50 -2.37 -5.99 5.16
N ALA A 51 -3.01 -7.00 5.74
CA ALA A 51 -2.44 -7.80 6.83
C ALA A 51 -1.18 -8.56 6.39
N SER A 52 -1.21 -9.21 5.22
CA SER A 52 -0.05 -9.91 4.66
C SER A 52 1.10 -8.94 4.36
N THR A 53 0.78 -7.73 3.86
CA THR A 53 1.77 -6.67 3.62
C THR A 53 2.42 -6.22 4.92
N GLU A 54 1.63 -5.97 5.97
CA GLU A 54 2.13 -5.63 7.30
C GLU A 54 3.06 -6.71 7.87
N GLU A 55 2.61 -7.97 7.82
CA GLU A 55 3.38 -9.11 8.32
C GLU A 55 4.71 -9.24 7.58
N MET A 56 4.71 -9.14 6.25
CA MET A 56 5.93 -9.24 5.45
C MET A 56 6.89 -8.08 5.68
N LEU A 57 6.39 -6.83 5.72
CA LEU A 57 7.20 -5.65 6.00
C LEU A 57 7.91 -5.78 7.35
N THR A 58 7.21 -6.28 8.36
CA THR A 58 7.75 -6.46 9.71
C THR A 58 8.73 -7.64 9.77
N SER A 59 8.33 -8.82 9.30
CA SER A 59 9.07 -10.07 9.48
C SER A 59 10.24 -10.26 8.51
N LYS A 60 10.10 -9.84 7.24
CA LYS A 60 11.11 -10.07 6.19
C LYS A 60 11.92 -8.82 5.86
N PHE A 61 11.30 -7.64 5.92
CA PHE A 61 11.93 -6.40 5.46
C PHE A 61 12.39 -5.48 6.60
N GLY A 62 12.12 -5.80 7.87
CA GLY A 62 12.66 -5.06 9.01
C GLY A 62 12.06 -3.67 9.21
N TYR A 63 10.79 -3.47 8.83
CA TYR A 63 10.04 -2.28 9.25
C TYR A 63 9.70 -2.41 10.73
N THR A 64 10.12 -1.42 11.52
CA THR A 64 9.92 -1.40 12.99
C THR A 64 8.50 -1.06 13.37
N LYS A 65 7.79 -0.28 12.53
CA LYS A 65 6.40 0.08 12.75
C LYS A 65 5.66 0.04 11.43
N VAL A 66 4.57 -0.73 11.39
CA VAL A 66 3.62 -0.70 10.29
C VAL A 66 2.25 -0.34 10.87
N GLU A 67 1.50 0.55 10.23
CA GLU A 67 0.16 0.92 10.63
C GLU A 67 -0.81 0.73 9.47
N ILE A 68 -1.84 -0.12 9.66
CA ILE A 68 -2.96 -0.23 8.74
C ILE A 68 -4.03 0.80 9.11
N ILE A 69 -4.33 1.70 8.19
CA ILE A 69 -5.32 2.77 8.33
C ILE A 69 -6.52 2.44 7.45
N ARG A 70 -7.60 1.94 8.06
CA ARG A 70 -8.84 1.64 7.35
C ARG A 70 -9.73 2.87 7.25
N LEU A 71 -10.06 3.28 6.02
CA LEU A 71 -10.89 4.47 5.83
C LEU A 71 -12.31 4.33 6.41
N SER A 72 -12.84 3.11 6.48
CA SER A 72 -14.14 2.81 7.09
C SER A 72 -14.18 3.03 8.60
N ASP A 73 -13.03 3.02 9.29
CA ASP A 73 -12.95 3.29 10.73
C ASP A 73 -13.20 4.78 11.02
N PHE A 74 -12.77 5.66 10.11
CA PHE A 74 -13.09 7.09 10.18
C PHE A 74 -14.58 7.35 10.01
N ILE A 75 -15.24 6.65 9.08
CA ILE A 75 -16.68 6.72 8.86
C ILE A 75 -17.42 6.23 10.11
N SER A 76 -16.99 5.11 10.68
CA SER A 76 -17.58 4.55 11.91
C SER A 76 -17.43 5.49 13.11
N THR A 77 -16.26 6.12 13.24
CA THR A 77 -15.99 7.14 14.27
C THR A 77 -16.86 8.38 14.09
N TYR A 78 -17.05 8.83 12.84
CA TYR A 78 -17.91 9.96 12.51
C TYR A 78 -19.38 9.70 12.85
N ALA A 79 -19.88 8.52 12.47
CA ALA A 79 -21.24 8.08 12.80
C ALA A 79 -21.46 8.03 14.31
N SER A 80 -20.49 7.48 15.06
CA SER A 80 -20.55 7.41 16.52
C SER A 80 -20.65 8.79 17.16
N LYS A 81 -19.84 9.76 16.69
CA LYS A 81 -19.90 11.16 17.17
C LYS A 81 -21.25 11.83 16.87
N ARG A 82 -21.89 11.47 15.76
CA ARG A 82 -23.21 11.98 15.36
C ARG A 82 -24.39 11.17 15.91
N ARG A 83 -24.13 10.08 16.63
CA ARG A 83 -25.15 9.11 17.10
C ARG A 83 -26.00 8.55 15.95
N THR A 84 -25.40 8.40 14.78
CA THR A 84 -26.05 7.76 13.63
C THR A 84 -25.84 6.25 13.75
N PRO A 85 -26.91 5.43 13.73
CA PRO A 85 -26.76 3.98 13.78
C PRO A 85 -26.08 3.46 12.51
N ILE A 86 -25.22 2.46 12.68
CA ILE A 86 -24.68 1.62 11.60
C ILE A 86 -25.06 0.19 11.95
N ALA A 87 -25.59 -0.56 10.99
CA ALA A 87 -25.89 -1.97 11.20
C ALA A 87 -24.64 -2.78 11.62
N GLY A 88 -24.89 -3.79 12.47
CA GLY A 88 -23.82 -4.59 13.05
C GLY A 88 -23.08 -5.47 12.03
N SER A 89 -23.79 -6.01 11.03
CA SER A 89 -23.26 -6.92 10.02
C SER A 89 -24.15 -6.99 8.79
N GLY A 90 -23.72 -7.75 7.77
CA GLY A 90 -24.50 -8.01 6.56
C GLY A 90 -24.54 -6.84 5.58
N VAL A 91 -25.49 -6.89 4.65
CA VAL A 91 -25.68 -5.89 3.59
C VAL A 91 -25.86 -4.49 4.16
N ASP A 92 -26.71 -4.37 5.18
CA ASP A 92 -27.13 -3.09 5.72
C ASP A 92 -25.93 -2.32 6.26
N ARG A 93 -24.95 -3.03 6.83
CA ARG A 93 -23.71 -2.40 7.29
C ARG A 93 -22.94 -1.76 6.13
N PHE A 94 -22.84 -2.46 5.00
CA PHE A 94 -22.19 -1.89 3.81
C PHE A 94 -22.98 -0.70 3.26
N LYS A 95 -24.31 -0.83 3.13
CA LYS A 95 -25.18 0.24 2.65
C LYS A 95 -25.07 1.50 3.55
N ASP A 96 -25.06 1.32 4.86
CA ASP A 96 -24.89 2.39 5.85
C ASP A 96 -23.51 3.07 5.74
N LEU A 97 -22.43 2.29 5.68
CA LEU A 97 -21.07 2.82 5.55
C LEU A 97 -20.87 3.57 4.23
N ILE A 98 -21.41 3.06 3.12
CA ILE A 98 -21.34 3.73 1.82
C ILE A 98 -22.09 5.06 1.90
N LYS A 99 -23.33 5.05 2.40
CA LYS A 99 -24.15 6.25 2.53
C LYS A 99 -23.46 7.30 3.40
N LEU A 100 -22.97 6.93 4.58
CA LEU A 100 -22.27 7.82 5.48
C LEU A 100 -20.95 8.35 4.88
N GLY A 101 -20.21 7.50 4.16
CA GLY A 101 -19.02 7.93 3.44
C GLY A 101 -19.33 9.00 2.39
N ASN A 102 -20.41 8.81 1.63
CA ASN A 102 -20.87 9.80 0.65
C ASN A 102 -21.33 11.09 1.33
N ASP A 103 -22.06 10.99 2.44
CA ASP A 103 -22.48 12.16 3.23
C ASP A 103 -21.28 12.93 3.79
N MET A 104 -20.22 12.24 4.24
CA MET A 104 -18.97 12.87 4.65
C MET A 104 -18.29 13.60 3.50
N ARG A 105 -18.26 12.99 2.31
CA ARG A 105 -17.68 13.61 1.10
C ARG A 105 -18.47 14.82 0.63
N ASP A 106 -19.79 14.79 0.71
CA ASP A 106 -20.64 15.95 0.43
C ASP A 106 -20.37 17.09 1.41
N ALA A 107 -20.26 16.78 2.70
CA ALA A 107 -20.16 17.80 3.74
C ALA A 107 -18.76 18.42 3.85
N HIS A 108 -17.71 17.67 3.53
CA HIS A 108 -16.32 18.04 3.85
C HIS A 108 -15.35 17.96 2.67
N GLY A 109 -15.82 17.58 1.48
CA GLY A 109 -15.00 17.38 0.28
C GLY A 109 -14.72 15.92 -0.01
N LYS A 110 -14.54 15.58 -1.30
CA LYS A 110 -14.40 14.20 -1.80
C LYS A 110 -13.16 13.49 -1.25
N GLU A 111 -12.15 14.26 -0.88
CA GLU A 111 -10.85 13.84 -0.38
C GLU A 111 -10.78 13.68 1.15
N ILE A 112 -11.89 13.90 1.87
CA ILE A 112 -11.91 13.96 3.35
C ILE A 112 -11.31 12.71 4.01
N LEU A 113 -11.62 11.50 3.53
CA LEU A 113 -11.12 10.26 4.15
C LEU A 113 -9.61 10.14 4.00
N ALA A 114 -9.06 10.52 2.85
CA ALA A 114 -7.62 10.57 2.64
C ALA A 114 -6.95 11.66 3.49
N LYS A 115 -7.57 12.84 3.65
CA LYS A 115 -7.07 13.88 4.57
C LYS A 115 -7.00 13.39 6.02
N LEU A 116 -8.00 12.63 6.47
CA LEU A 116 -7.99 12.00 7.80
C LEU A 116 -6.88 10.96 7.93
N ALA A 117 -6.64 10.15 6.90
CA ALA A 117 -5.50 9.22 6.86
C ALA A 117 -4.16 9.96 6.92
N ILE A 118 -3.98 11.03 6.14
CA ILE A 118 -2.78 11.87 6.17
C ILE A 118 -2.57 12.46 7.56
N SER A 119 -3.63 12.98 8.19
CA SER A 119 -3.55 13.50 9.56
C SER A 119 -3.15 12.41 10.55
N ARG A 120 -3.66 11.18 10.39
CA ARG A 120 -3.29 10.05 11.24
C ARG A 120 -1.81 9.71 11.09
N ILE A 121 -1.31 9.63 9.87
CA ILE A 121 0.12 9.42 9.57
C ILE A 121 0.97 10.52 10.21
N ALA A 122 0.59 11.79 10.06
CA ALA A 122 1.30 12.91 10.67
C ALA A 122 1.37 12.80 12.21
N THR A 123 0.27 12.41 12.86
CA THR A 123 0.25 12.16 14.31
C THR A 123 1.15 11.00 14.70
N THR A 124 1.12 9.89 13.95
CA THR A 124 2.00 8.74 14.19
C THR A 124 3.48 9.14 14.05
N ARG A 125 3.83 9.95 13.05
CA ARG A 125 5.19 10.49 12.88
C ARG A 125 5.64 11.33 14.07
N ALA A 126 4.77 12.22 14.57
CA ALA A 126 5.09 13.05 15.72
C ALA A 126 5.36 12.21 16.99
N ALA A 127 4.50 11.23 17.25
CA ALA A 127 4.67 10.32 18.39
C ALA A 127 5.98 9.52 18.32
N LEU A 128 6.34 9.01 17.14
CA LEU A 128 7.59 8.28 16.94
C LEU A 128 8.83 9.19 17.11
N ALA A 129 8.74 10.45 16.70
CA ALA A 129 9.82 11.42 16.91
C ALA A 129 10.01 11.72 18.41
N GLU A 130 8.92 11.86 19.16
CA GLU A 130 8.98 12.04 20.62
C GLU A 130 9.64 10.84 21.30
N GLU A 131 9.22 9.61 20.97
CA GLU A 131 9.80 8.36 21.51
C GLU A 131 11.33 8.31 21.32
N GLN A 132 11.82 8.69 20.11
CA GLN A 132 13.27 8.75 19.84
C GLN A 132 14.01 9.81 20.66
N THR A 133 13.37 10.94 20.97
CA THR A 133 14.00 11.99 21.79
C THR A 133 14.01 11.65 23.29
N SER A 134 13.02 10.92 23.78
CA SER A 134 12.96 10.51 25.19
C SER A 134 13.97 9.42 25.57
N ASP A 135 14.33 8.51 24.65
CA ASP A 135 15.41 7.53 24.86
C ASP A 135 16.82 8.16 24.84
N ALA A 136 16.92 9.44 24.46
CA ALA A 136 18.16 10.22 24.43
C ALA A 136 18.29 11.15 25.64
N ASN A 137 18.48 10.60 26.85
CA ASN A 137 18.96 11.33 28.04
C ASN A 137 20.02 10.44 28.75
N GLU A 138 21.17 10.89 29.27
CA GLU A 138 21.50 12.15 29.95
C GLU A 138 22.95 12.62 29.62
N GLY A 139 23.14 13.93 29.43
CA GLY A 139 24.39 14.60 29.86
C GLY A 139 25.57 14.75 28.90
N LYS A 140 25.43 14.63 27.56
CA LYS A 140 26.51 15.02 26.63
C LYS A 140 26.01 15.91 25.51
N ILE A 141 26.72 17.03 25.34
CA ILE A 141 26.64 18.08 24.30
C ILE A 141 26.24 17.46 22.95
N PRO A 142 25.38 18.12 22.14
CA PRO A 142 24.93 17.61 20.84
C PRO A 142 26.08 17.66 19.83
N GLN A 143 27.03 16.73 19.95
CA GLN A 143 27.85 16.31 18.83
C GLN A 143 26.95 15.43 17.96
N LEU A 144 26.91 15.73 16.66
CA LEU A 144 26.30 14.91 15.61
C LEU A 144 26.74 13.45 15.77
N LYS A 145 26.03 12.69 16.61
CA LYS A 145 26.12 11.25 16.63
C LYS A 145 25.06 10.77 15.66
N ALA A 146 25.56 10.22 14.56
CA ALA A 146 24.81 9.55 13.52
C ALA A 146 23.60 8.82 14.11
N VAL A 147 22.43 9.10 13.55
CA VAL A 147 21.22 8.29 13.71
C VAL A 147 21.61 6.84 13.44
N THR A 148 21.74 6.02 14.49
CA THR A 148 22.35 4.67 14.37
C THR A 148 21.55 3.71 13.50
N ARG A 149 20.29 4.03 13.16
CA ARG A 149 19.52 3.55 12.00
C ARG A 149 18.24 4.40 11.91
N PRO A 150 17.83 4.88 10.72
CA PRO A 150 16.52 5.52 10.60
C PRO A 150 15.43 4.49 10.96
N LEU A 151 14.47 4.88 11.82
CA LEU A 151 13.29 4.05 12.09
C LEU A 151 12.59 3.79 10.76
N ARG A 152 12.35 2.51 10.45
CA ARG A 152 11.67 2.11 9.22
C ARG A 152 10.19 1.99 9.49
N VAL A 153 9.42 2.92 8.93
CA VAL A 153 8.00 3.04 9.19
C VAL A 153 7.23 2.82 7.90
N ALA A 154 6.12 2.10 7.96
CA ALA A 154 5.20 1.97 6.84
C ALA A 154 3.75 2.26 7.24
N HIS A 155 3.01 2.87 6.33
CA HIS A 155 1.60 3.15 6.50
C HIS A 155 0.81 2.53 5.34
N ILE A 156 -0.16 1.68 5.66
CA ILE A 156 -1.00 1.01 4.68
C ILE A 156 -2.40 1.63 4.77
N ILE A 157 -2.76 2.44 3.78
CA ILE A 157 -4.10 3.03 3.67
C ILE A 157 -4.99 2.03 2.94
N ASP A 158 -5.96 1.51 3.66
CA ASP A 158 -6.82 0.43 3.21
C ASP A 158 -8.16 0.96 2.67
N SER A 159 -8.49 0.53 1.46
CA SER A 159 -9.76 0.78 0.76
C SER A 159 -9.95 2.20 0.22
N ILE A 160 -9.05 2.65 -0.66
CA ILE A 160 -9.27 3.85 -1.48
C ILE A 160 -10.37 3.58 -2.51
N LYS A 161 -11.36 4.47 -2.58
CA LYS A 161 -12.56 4.29 -3.42
C LYS A 161 -12.82 5.44 -4.39
N ASN A 162 -12.24 6.62 -4.17
CA ASN A 162 -12.46 7.79 -5.00
C ASN A 162 -11.14 8.34 -5.59
N GLN A 163 -11.21 8.89 -6.80
CA GLN A 163 -10.06 9.49 -7.48
C GLN A 163 -9.47 10.67 -6.69
N SER A 164 -10.31 11.49 -6.06
CA SER A 164 -9.89 12.66 -5.27
C SER A 164 -9.08 12.25 -4.04
N GLU A 165 -9.42 11.09 -3.43
CA GLU A 165 -8.66 10.50 -2.32
C GLU A 165 -7.25 10.09 -2.79
N LEU A 166 -7.15 9.49 -3.99
CA LEU A 166 -5.87 9.10 -4.57
C LEU A 166 -5.01 10.31 -4.95
N GLU A 167 -5.61 11.34 -5.53
CA GLU A 167 -4.92 12.56 -5.97
C GLU A 167 -4.29 13.32 -4.80
N ILE A 168 -5.01 13.48 -3.68
CA ILE A 168 -4.44 14.15 -2.51
C ILE A 168 -3.29 13.35 -1.90
N LEU A 169 -3.37 12.02 -1.89
CA LEU A 169 -2.27 11.16 -1.42
C LEU A 169 -1.04 11.32 -2.31
N ARG A 170 -1.23 11.32 -3.64
CA ARG A 170 -0.14 11.55 -4.60
C ARG A 170 0.49 12.93 -4.45
N LEU A 171 -0.32 13.95 -4.19
CA LEU A 171 0.17 15.32 -3.95
C LEU A 171 1.02 15.40 -2.68
N VAL A 172 0.61 14.72 -1.61
CA VAL A 172 1.29 14.81 -0.29
C VAL A 172 2.53 13.93 -0.21
N TYR A 173 2.48 12.71 -0.74
CA TYR A 173 3.54 11.72 -0.55
C TYR A 173 4.45 11.55 -1.78
N GLY A 174 4.02 11.98 -2.97
CA GLY A 174 4.83 11.90 -4.18
C GLY A 174 5.38 10.50 -4.42
N GLU A 175 6.71 10.39 -4.48
CA GLU A 175 7.44 9.15 -4.73
C GLU A 175 7.41 8.16 -3.55
N LEU A 176 7.01 8.59 -2.35
CA LEU A 176 6.87 7.70 -1.19
C LEU A 176 5.58 6.87 -1.23
N LEU A 177 4.65 7.22 -2.12
CA LEU A 177 3.37 6.54 -2.27
C LEU A 177 3.43 5.45 -3.34
N TYR A 178 3.04 4.24 -2.93
CA TYR A 178 2.76 3.13 -3.85
C TYR A 178 1.28 2.79 -3.80
N THR A 179 0.63 2.85 -4.95
CA THR A 179 -0.79 2.56 -5.07
C THR A 179 -0.96 1.16 -5.65
N VAL A 180 -1.71 0.30 -4.96
CA VAL A 180 -1.82 -1.12 -5.30
C VAL A 180 -3.28 -1.48 -5.59
N GLY A 181 -3.53 -1.88 -6.83
CA GLY A 181 -4.83 -2.33 -7.32
C GLY A 181 -5.01 -3.82 -7.07
N VAL A 182 -5.87 -4.20 -6.11
CA VAL A 182 -6.21 -5.60 -5.83
C VAL A 182 -7.36 -6.04 -6.72
N TYR A 183 -7.02 -6.84 -7.74
CA TYR A 183 -7.97 -7.40 -8.69
C TYR A 183 -8.37 -8.83 -8.31
N THR A 184 -9.68 -9.09 -8.32
CA THR A 184 -10.25 -10.42 -8.17
C THR A 184 -11.41 -10.57 -9.16
N PRO A 185 -11.55 -11.73 -9.84
CA PRO A 185 -12.67 -11.98 -10.75
C PRO A 185 -14.03 -11.71 -10.11
N VAL A 186 -15.00 -11.23 -10.90
CA VAL A 186 -16.36 -10.89 -10.44
C VAL A 186 -17.00 -12.07 -9.71
N SER A 187 -16.90 -13.28 -10.28
CA SER A 187 -17.44 -14.51 -9.70
C SER A 187 -16.88 -14.83 -8.30
N SER A 188 -15.58 -14.62 -8.09
CA SER A 188 -14.93 -14.81 -6.80
C SER A 188 -15.36 -13.78 -5.76
N ARG A 189 -15.60 -12.52 -6.19
CA ARG A 189 -16.13 -11.45 -5.32
C ARG A 189 -17.59 -11.71 -4.95
N GLU A 190 -18.41 -12.11 -5.91
CA GLU A 190 -19.80 -12.53 -5.67
C GLU A 190 -19.87 -13.69 -4.69
N ALA A 191 -19.10 -14.76 -4.92
CA ALA A 191 -19.05 -15.91 -4.01
C ALA A 191 -18.62 -15.53 -2.58
N THR A 192 -17.78 -14.51 -2.45
CA THR A 192 -17.39 -13.96 -1.15
C THR A 192 -18.52 -13.20 -0.48
N LEU A 193 -19.17 -12.29 -1.21
CA LEU A 193 -20.24 -11.45 -0.68
C LEU A 193 -21.48 -12.30 -0.34
N LYS A 194 -21.83 -13.29 -1.16
CA LYS A 194 -22.94 -14.23 -0.93
C LYS A 194 -22.84 -15.01 0.39
N LYS A 195 -21.65 -15.14 0.99
CA LYS A 195 -21.50 -15.73 2.33
C LYS A 195 -22.09 -14.85 3.44
N GLN A 196 -22.31 -13.57 3.15
CA GLN A 196 -22.76 -12.56 4.10
C GLN A 196 -24.12 -11.94 3.72
N MET A 197 -24.64 -12.21 2.51
CA MET A 197 -25.86 -11.57 2.00
C MET A 197 -26.54 -12.30 0.84
N SER A 198 -27.73 -11.81 0.44
CA SER A 198 -28.53 -12.31 -0.69
C SER A 198 -27.97 -11.90 -2.06
N ASP A 199 -28.27 -12.69 -3.10
CA ASP A 199 -27.77 -12.47 -4.47
C ASP A 199 -28.17 -11.11 -5.09
N VAL A 200 -29.39 -10.64 -4.79
CA VAL A 200 -29.90 -9.36 -5.30
C VAL A 200 -29.08 -8.21 -4.70
N ASP A 201 -28.82 -8.27 -3.40
CA ASP A 201 -28.03 -7.26 -2.70
C ASP A 201 -26.57 -7.24 -3.15
N VAL A 202 -25.98 -8.40 -3.46
CA VAL A 202 -24.59 -8.49 -3.97
C VAL A 202 -24.44 -7.69 -5.27
N SER A 203 -25.37 -7.88 -6.20
CA SER A 203 -25.30 -7.27 -7.53
C SER A 203 -25.41 -5.75 -7.44
N GLU A 204 -26.41 -5.26 -6.69
CA GLU A 204 -26.60 -3.83 -6.41
C GLU A 204 -25.35 -3.21 -5.76
N LEU A 205 -24.75 -3.93 -4.80
CA LEU A 205 -23.60 -3.45 -4.06
C LEU A 205 -22.33 -3.37 -4.93
N ILE A 206 -22.11 -4.35 -5.81
CA ILE A 206 -20.98 -4.34 -6.75
C ILE A 206 -21.12 -3.19 -7.76
N ASP A 207 -22.31 -2.99 -8.32
CA ASP A 207 -22.54 -1.92 -9.29
C ASP A 207 -22.33 -0.55 -8.65
N ARG A 208 -22.88 -0.37 -7.44
CA ARG A 208 -22.71 0.84 -6.65
C ARG A 208 -21.25 1.13 -6.31
N ASP A 209 -20.47 0.14 -5.89
CA ASP A 209 -19.04 0.31 -5.59
C ASP A 209 -18.21 0.63 -6.86
N SER A 210 -18.59 0.05 -8.02
CA SER A 210 -17.88 0.26 -9.28
C SER A 210 -17.98 1.72 -9.75
N GLY A 211 -19.15 2.34 -9.61
CA GLY A 211 -19.41 3.71 -10.04
C GLY A 211 -20.80 4.19 -9.67
N GLU A 212 -20.90 5.10 -8.70
CA GLU A 212 -22.13 5.85 -8.43
C GLU A 212 -22.23 7.08 -9.35
N GLU A 213 -23.44 7.39 -9.82
CA GLU A 213 -23.68 8.62 -10.61
C GLU A 213 -23.45 9.90 -9.78
N LYS A 214 -23.53 9.78 -8.46
CA LYS A 214 -23.34 10.88 -7.54
C LYS A 214 -21.87 11.32 -7.54
N GLU A 215 -21.65 12.63 -7.59
CA GLU A 215 -20.31 13.23 -7.56
C GLU A 215 -19.45 12.83 -6.35
N SER A 216 -20.07 12.60 -5.19
CA SER A 216 -19.42 12.13 -3.96
C SER A 216 -19.41 10.62 -3.80
N GLY A 217 -19.89 9.92 -4.82
CA GLY A 217 -20.00 8.48 -4.80
C GLY A 217 -18.67 7.77 -4.99
N GLN A 218 -18.74 6.44 -4.93
CA GLN A 218 -17.59 5.58 -5.20
C GLN A 218 -17.31 5.52 -6.70
N THR A 219 -16.03 5.61 -7.05
CA THR A 219 -15.59 5.64 -8.46
C THR A 219 -14.49 4.62 -8.68
N VAL A 220 -14.59 3.44 -8.05
CA VAL A 220 -13.50 2.44 -8.04
C VAL A 220 -13.06 2.08 -9.44
N ARG A 221 -13.99 1.94 -10.40
CA ARG A 221 -13.65 1.67 -11.80
C ARG A 221 -12.74 2.72 -12.42
N GLN A 222 -12.92 3.98 -12.04
CA GLN A 222 -12.12 5.10 -12.54
C GLN A 222 -10.79 5.24 -11.79
N THR A 223 -10.79 4.96 -10.48
CA THR A 223 -9.61 5.07 -9.62
C THR A 223 -8.63 3.92 -9.84
N PHE A 224 -9.14 2.69 -10.03
CA PHE A 224 -8.35 1.46 -10.09
C PHE A 224 -7.23 1.48 -11.15
N PRO A 225 -7.44 1.96 -12.41
CA PRO A 225 -6.40 2.03 -13.43
C PRO A 225 -5.22 2.95 -13.08
N PHE A 226 -5.38 3.86 -12.11
CA PHE A 226 -4.30 4.73 -11.62
C PHE A 226 -3.44 4.07 -10.54
N SER A 227 -3.57 2.76 -10.33
CA SER A 227 -2.66 2.00 -9.46
C SER A 227 -1.27 1.85 -10.10
N ASP A 228 -0.21 1.92 -9.29
CA ASP A 228 1.17 1.72 -9.74
C ASP A 228 1.49 0.24 -9.91
N TYR A 229 0.85 -0.63 -9.14
CA TYR A 229 1.02 -2.08 -9.20
C TYR A 229 -0.33 -2.80 -9.08
N PHE A 230 -0.49 -3.94 -9.75
CA PHE A 230 -1.72 -4.73 -9.74
C PHE A 230 -1.49 -6.11 -9.10
N LEU A 231 -2.17 -6.38 -8.00
CA LEU A 231 -2.24 -7.70 -7.38
C LEU A 231 -3.44 -8.46 -7.95
N ARG A 232 -3.20 -9.37 -8.89
CA ARG A 232 -4.21 -10.28 -9.41
C ARG A 232 -4.28 -11.53 -8.53
N LEU A 233 -5.46 -11.75 -7.95
CA LEU A 233 -5.76 -12.89 -7.09
C LEU A 233 -6.90 -13.69 -7.72
N GLU A 234 -6.63 -14.95 -8.07
CA GLU A 234 -7.65 -15.87 -8.58
C GLU A 234 -8.46 -16.46 -7.42
N SER A 235 -7.78 -16.75 -6.32
CA SER A 235 -8.34 -17.28 -5.08
C SER A 235 -8.06 -16.35 -3.89
N ARG A 236 -8.73 -16.61 -2.77
CA ARG A 236 -8.45 -15.93 -1.47
C ARG A 236 -7.56 -16.79 -0.57
N THR A 237 -6.70 -17.62 -1.16
CA THR A 237 -5.80 -18.48 -0.39
C THR A 237 -4.65 -17.66 0.17
N THR A 238 -4.27 -17.93 1.42
CA THR A 238 -3.19 -17.20 2.11
C THR A 238 -1.88 -17.28 1.34
N SER A 239 -1.52 -18.46 0.82
CA SER A 239 -0.29 -18.66 0.06
C SER A 239 -0.22 -17.83 -1.23
N GLU A 240 -1.34 -17.68 -1.95
CA GLU A 240 -1.37 -16.84 -3.15
C GLU A 240 -1.17 -15.37 -2.77
N ILE A 241 -1.86 -14.89 -1.72
CA ILE A 241 -1.72 -13.51 -1.25
C ILE A 241 -0.28 -13.23 -0.84
N GLU A 242 0.32 -14.10 -0.01
CA GLU A 242 1.71 -13.97 0.43
C GLU A 242 2.69 -13.94 -0.74
N GLU A 243 2.57 -14.85 -1.72
CA GLU A 243 3.46 -14.87 -2.89
C GLU A 243 3.37 -13.56 -3.69
N ARG A 244 2.16 -13.05 -3.91
CA ARG A 244 1.93 -11.83 -4.68
C ARG A 244 2.43 -10.58 -3.95
N VAL A 245 2.19 -10.51 -2.63
CA VAL A 245 2.68 -9.42 -1.77
C VAL A 245 4.21 -9.47 -1.68
N GLU A 246 4.83 -10.65 -1.57
CA GLU A 246 6.28 -10.80 -1.53
C GLU A 246 6.93 -10.24 -2.79
N ARG A 247 6.38 -10.58 -3.95
CA ARG A 247 6.87 -10.08 -5.22
C ARG A 247 6.76 -8.56 -5.29
N PHE A 248 5.61 -8.01 -4.91
CA PHE A 248 5.40 -6.56 -4.87
C PHE A 248 6.44 -5.85 -3.99
N LEU A 249 6.61 -6.30 -2.74
CA LEU A 249 7.55 -5.69 -1.80
C LEU A 249 9.01 -5.86 -2.26
N THR A 250 9.37 -7.01 -2.83
CA THR A 250 10.71 -7.24 -3.40
C THR A 250 11.03 -6.27 -4.52
N LEU A 251 10.04 -5.94 -5.37
CA LEU A 251 10.21 -4.94 -6.43
C LEU A 251 10.32 -3.52 -5.87
N VAL A 252 9.43 -3.14 -4.95
CA VAL A 252 9.40 -1.80 -4.35
C VAL A 252 10.69 -1.50 -3.59
N LEU A 253 11.18 -2.49 -2.84
CA LEU A 253 12.35 -2.36 -1.98
C LEU A 253 13.66 -2.73 -2.70
N ALA A 254 13.59 -3.17 -3.97
CA ALA A 254 14.74 -3.61 -4.75
C ALA A 254 15.63 -4.64 -4.02
N SER A 255 15.04 -5.48 -3.17
CA SER A 255 15.80 -6.38 -2.29
C SER A 255 16.48 -7.53 -3.04
N LYS A 256 15.99 -7.84 -4.25
CA LYS A 256 16.55 -8.87 -5.14
C LYS A 256 16.27 -8.52 -6.61
N PRO A 257 17.19 -8.80 -7.55
CA PRO A 257 16.87 -8.71 -8.98
C PRO A 257 15.77 -9.72 -9.34
N LEU A 258 14.67 -9.20 -9.88
CA LEU A 258 13.56 -9.99 -10.41
C LEU A 258 13.38 -9.70 -11.90
N THR A 259 13.19 -10.75 -12.69
CA THR A 259 12.80 -10.61 -14.09
C THR A 259 11.32 -10.25 -14.18
N PRO A 260 10.94 -9.32 -15.08
CA PRO A 260 9.53 -8.99 -15.31
C PRO A 260 8.72 -10.21 -15.75
N SER A 261 7.53 -10.36 -15.21
CA SER A 261 6.58 -11.37 -15.68
C SER A 261 5.97 -10.97 -17.02
N VAL A 262 5.39 -11.94 -17.75
CA VAL A 262 4.66 -11.66 -19.00
C VAL A 262 3.52 -10.65 -18.76
N HIS A 263 2.84 -10.76 -17.62
CA HIS A 263 1.76 -9.84 -17.25
C HIS A 263 2.27 -8.43 -16.94
N GLU A 264 3.40 -8.29 -16.25
CA GLU A 264 4.03 -7.00 -15.99
C GLU A 264 4.50 -6.33 -17.29
N MET A 265 5.13 -7.09 -18.20
CA MET A 265 5.54 -6.58 -19.50
C MET A 265 4.33 -6.13 -20.34
N ALA A 266 3.24 -6.90 -20.33
CA ALA A 266 2.02 -6.54 -21.03
C ALA A 266 1.38 -5.26 -20.45
N MET A 267 1.33 -5.12 -19.12
CA MET A 267 0.82 -3.91 -18.46
C MET A 267 1.69 -2.68 -18.75
N TYR A 268 3.01 -2.85 -18.71
CA TYR A 268 3.94 -1.78 -19.07
C TYR A 268 3.75 -1.32 -20.52
N ALA A 269 3.61 -2.26 -21.47
CA ALA A 269 3.34 -1.95 -22.87
C ALA A 269 2.00 -1.21 -23.05
N ALA A 270 0.93 -1.65 -22.38
CA ALA A 270 -0.36 -1.00 -22.43
C ALA A 270 -0.31 0.44 -21.89
N ALA A 271 0.36 0.65 -20.75
CA ALA A 271 0.54 1.98 -20.16
C ALA A 271 1.37 2.91 -21.07
N ALA A 272 2.41 2.38 -21.72
CA ALA A 272 3.23 3.11 -22.68
C ALA A 272 2.41 3.55 -23.91
N TRP A 273 1.59 2.65 -24.47
CA TRP A 273 0.68 2.99 -25.57
C TRP A 273 -0.35 4.04 -25.18
N TRP A 274 -0.95 3.94 -24.00
CA TRP A 274 -1.90 4.93 -23.50
C TRP A 274 -1.28 6.33 -23.38
N LYS A 275 -0.07 6.42 -22.82
CA LYS A 275 0.67 7.70 -22.72
C LYS A 275 0.92 8.31 -24.10
N GLN A 276 1.31 7.48 -25.08
CA GLN A 276 1.50 7.94 -26.45
C GLN A 276 0.20 8.41 -27.11
N ALA A 277 -0.91 7.73 -26.86
CA ALA A 277 -2.22 8.14 -27.39
C ALA A 277 -2.67 9.50 -26.81
N LYS A 278 -2.50 9.72 -25.50
CA LYS A 278 -2.79 11.02 -24.86
C LYS A 278 -1.93 12.16 -25.38
N LEU A 279 -0.67 11.92 -25.73
CA LEU A 279 0.21 12.95 -26.31
C LEU A 279 -0.18 13.35 -27.74
N LYS A 280 -0.96 12.51 -28.43
CA LYS A 280 -1.42 12.75 -29.80
C LYS A 280 -2.83 13.34 -29.88
N ALA A 281 -3.56 13.38 -28.77
CA ALA A 281 -4.91 13.91 -28.65
C ALA A 281 -4.87 15.34 -28.10
#